data_AF-A0A3D5RPL8-F1
#
_entry.id   AF-A0A3D5RPL8-F1
#
_cell.length_a   1.000
_cell.length_b   1.000
_cell.length_c   1.000
_cell.angle_alpha   90.00
_cell.angle_beta   90.00
_cell.angle_gamma   90.00
#
_symmetry.space_group_name_H-M   'P 1'
#
loop_
_entity.id
_entity.type
_entity.pdbx_description
1 polymer ?
#
loop_
_entity_poly.entity_id
_entity_poly.type
_entity_poly.pdbx_seq_one_letter_code
_entity_poly.pdbx_strand_id
1 'polypeptide(L)'
;MTISGASSGELIIAWGDGFWNLLSFTIQVVLTLLLGHTLAYTPPMQRALKSVARTVHSARSAYLTVAFIACGTSLISWALGLVASAVMARTVASVAHERNIPVHYPLLVACAYSGIVIWHQGLSASIGLAIATPGHFLEDSIGIVRTSQTLFTSSSLLTALFILVTLPLLMSRLRPADHACRPLPD
;
A
#
# COMPACT_ATOMS: atom_id res chain seq x y z
N MET A 1 -4.97 34.20 28.00
CA MET A 1 -3.88 33.21 28.06
C MET A 1 -3.53 32.87 26.62
N THR A 2 -2.37 33.30 26.13
CA THR A 2 -1.92 32.96 24.78
C THR A 2 -1.09 31.68 24.85
N ILE A 3 -1.34 30.74 23.93
CA ILE A 3 -0.49 29.56 23.76
C ILE A 3 0.25 29.77 22.44
N SER A 4 1.58 29.81 22.48
CA SER A 4 2.43 30.04 21.30
C SER A 4 2.13 31.32 20.52
N GLY A 5 1.70 32.39 21.21
CA GLY A 5 1.41 33.70 20.60
C GLY A 5 -0.01 33.85 20.05
N ALA A 6 -0.85 32.81 20.06
CA ALA A 6 -2.25 32.89 19.68
C ALA A 6 -3.17 32.87 20.91
N SER A 7 -4.23 33.67 20.89
CA SER A 7 -5.31 33.65 21.88
C SER A 7 -6.15 32.37 21.76
N SER A 8 -6.85 32.00 22.84
CA SER A 8 -7.76 30.85 22.83
C SER A 8 -8.86 30.98 21.77
N GLY A 9 -9.35 32.19 21.50
CA GLY A 9 -10.35 32.45 20.45
C GLY A 9 -9.80 32.20 19.05
N GLU A 10 -8.58 32.69 18.77
CA GLU A 10 -7.90 32.47 17.49
C GLU A 10 -7.61 30.99 17.26
N LEU A 11 -7.23 30.24 18.30
CA LEU A 11 -7.03 28.79 18.20
C LEU A 11 -8.32 28.02 17.86
N ILE A 12 -9.45 28.43 18.45
CA ILE A 12 -10.75 27.81 18.16
C ILE A 12 -11.17 28.09 16.72
N ILE A 13 -11.00 29.33 16.24
CA ILE A 13 -11.30 29.71 14.86
C ILE A 13 -10.38 28.94 13.89
N ALA A 14 -9.07 28.95 14.13
CA ALA A 14 -8.10 28.26 13.29
C ALA A 14 -8.35 26.75 13.23
N TRP A 15 -8.76 26.12 14.35
CA TRP A 15 -9.14 24.72 14.37
C TRP A 15 -10.41 24.46 13.55
N GLY A 16 -11.43 25.32 13.71
CA GLY A 16 -12.67 25.25 12.94
C GLY A 16 -12.43 25.37 11.43
N ASP A 17 -11.63 26.34 11.01
CA ASP A 17 -11.26 26.54 9.60
C ASP A 17 -10.42 25.37 9.06
N GLY A 18 -9.49 24.86 9.87
CA GLY A 18 -8.68 23.69 9.55
C GLY A 18 -9.52 22.43 9.35
N PHE A 19 -10.55 22.22 10.18
CA PHE A 19 -11.46 21.08 10.06
C PHE A 19 -12.15 21.03 8.69
N TRP A 20 -12.64 22.18 8.19
CA TRP A 20 -13.30 22.26 6.89
C TRP A 20 -12.33 22.04 5.72
N ASN A 21 -11.08 22.50 5.84
CA ASN A 21 -10.05 22.24 4.83
C ASN A 21 -9.69 20.74 4.75
N LEU A 22 -9.67 20.04 5.89
CA LEU A 22 -9.40 18.60 5.92
C LEU A 22 -10.55 17.77 5.36
N LEU A 23 -11.77 18.30 5.24
CA LEU A 23 -12.91 17.58 4.70
C LEU A 23 -12.69 17.18 3.24
N SER A 24 -12.23 18.12 2.40
CA SER A 24 -11.94 17.84 0.98
C SER A 24 -10.87 16.75 0.84
N PHE A 25 -9.78 16.87 1.60
CA PHE A 25 -8.73 15.86 1.65
C PHE A 25 -9.26 14.49 2.13
N THR A 26 -10.10 14.48 3.16
CA THR A 26 -10.70 13.26 3.71
C THR A 26 -11.58 12.56 2.67
N ILE A 27 -12.41 13.31 1.93
CA ILE A 27 -13.22 12.74 0.84
C ILE A 27 -12.33 12.14 -0.25
N GLN A 28 -11.21 12.79 -0.61
CA GLN A 28 -10.25 12.22 -1.57
C GLN A 28 -9.68 10.88 -1.09
N VAL A 29 -9.31 10.77 0.20
CA VAL A 29 -8.81 9.52 0.80
C VAL A 29 -9.90 8.45 0.82
N VAL A 30 -11.12 8.78 1.23
CA VAL A 30 -12.26 7.85 1.24
C VAL A 30 -12.58 7.34 -0.16
N LEU A 31 -12.64 8.22 -1.16
CA LEU A 31 -12.87 7.84 -2.56
C LEU A 31 -11.73 6.95 -3.07
N THR A 32 -10.48 7.26 -2.73
CA THR A 32 -9.33 6.45 -3.12
C THR A 32 -9.43 5.03 -2.56
N LEU A 33 -9.80 4.88 -1.28
CA LEU A 33 -10.04 3.59 -0.63
C LEU A 33 -11.22 2.84 -1.25
N LEU A 34 -12.35 3.52 -1.46
CA LEU A 34 -13.55 2.93 -2.04
C LEU A 34 -13.30 2.43 -3.47
N LEU A 35 -12.62 3.22 -4.30
CA LEU A 35 -12.28 2.84 -5.67
C LEU A 35 -11.25 1.72 -5.70
N GLY A 36 -10.22 1.79 -4.85
CA GLY A 36 -9.22 0.72 -4.71
C GLY A 36 -9.87 -0.60 -4.29
N HIS A 37 -10.79 -0.55 -3.32
CA HIS A 37 -11.60 -1.70 -2.92
C HIS A 37 -12.47 -2.21 -4.07
N THR A 38 -13.27 -1.35 -4.67
CA THR A 38 -14.18 -1.72 -5.77
C THR A 38 -13.41 -2.39 -6.92
N LEU A 39 -12.27 -1.82 -7.33
CA LEU A 39 -11.39 -2.37 -8.36
C LEU A 39 -10.86 -3.77 -7.98
N ALA A 40 -10.44 -3.95 -6.73
CA ALA A 40 -9.94 -5.25 -6.22
C ALA A 40 -10.98 -6.38 -6.36
N TYR A 41 -12.27 -6.07 -6.26
CA TYR A 41 -13.37 -7.03 -6.35
C TYR A 41 -13.97 -7.18 -7.74
N THR A 42 -13.48 -6.45 -8.74
CA THR A 42 -13.93 -6.63 -10.12
C THR A 42 -13.60 -8.04 -10.65
N PRO A 43 -14.44 -8.63 -11.53
CA PRO A 43 -14.16 -9.93 -12.14
C PRO A 43 -12.76 -10.04 -12.80
N PRO A 44 -12.27 -9.07 -13.60
CA PRO A 44 -10.93 -9.15 -14.18
C PRO A 44 -9.82 -9.17 -13.13
N MET A 45 -9.91 -8.35 -12.08
CA MET A 45 -8.91 -8.34 -11.01
C MET A 45 -8.91 -9.67 -10.24
N GLN A 46 -10.09 -10.16 -9.86
CA GLN A 46 -10.22 -11.46 -9.19
C GLN A 46 -9.65 -12.60 -10.03
N ARG A 47 -9.87 -12.59 -11.35
CA ARG A 47 -9.26 -13.58 -12.27
C ARG A 47 -7.75 -13.46 -12.31
N ALA A 48 -7.21 -12.25 -12.37
CA ALA A 48 -5.77 -12.01 -12.37
C ALA A 48 -5.11 -12.52 -11.06
N LEU A 49 -5.66 -12.15 -9.90
CA LEU A 49 -5.15 -12.58 -8.60
C LEU A 49 -5.22 -14.11 -8.45
N LYS A 50 -6.33 -14.75 -8.86
CA LYS A 50 -6.45 -16.22 -8.86
C LYS A 50 -5.45 -16.89 -9.81
N SER A 51 -5.24 -16.32 -11.00
CA SER A 51 -4.27 -16.84 -11.97
C SER A 51 -2.86 -16.83 -11.39
N VAL A 52 -2.46 -15.70 -10.79
CA VAL A 52 -1.16 -15.58 -10.13
C VAL A 52 -1.05 -16.55 -8.95
N ALA A 53 -2.08 -16.69 -8.10
CA ALA A 53 -2.04 -17.61 -6.96
C ALA A 53 -1.83 -19.07 -7.38
N ARG A 54 -2.32 -19.50 -8.56
CA ARG A 54 -2.11 -20.85 -9.09
C ARG A 54 -0.65 -21.20 -9.41
N THR A 55 0.21 -20.19 -9.56
CA THR A 55 1.66 -20.37 -9.80
C THR A 55 2.44 -20.72 -8.52
N VAL A 56 1.79 -20.72 -7.35
CA VAL A 56 2.42 -21.04 -6.07
C VAL A 56 2.58 -22.56 -5.89
N HIS A 57 3.83 -23.03 -5.89
CA HIS A 57 4.16 -24.46 -5.74
C HIS A 57 4.99 -24.79 -4.49
N SER A 58 5.33 -23.80 -3.68
CA SER A 58 6.07 -23.96 -2.43
C SER A 58 5.74 -22.84 -1.44
N ALA A 59 6.00 -23.08 -0.14
CA ALA A 59 5.79 -22.07 0.90
C ALA A 59 6.62 -20.79 0.65
N ARG A 60 7.87 -20.92 0.17
CA ARG A 60 8.70 -19.74 -0.20
C ARG A 60 8.06 -18.94 -1.34
N SER A 61 7.58 -19.61 -2.38
CA SER A 61 6.88 -18.93 -3.48
C SER A 61 5.59 -18.27 -3.01
N ALA A 62 4.90 -18.82 -2.00
CA ALA A 62 3.69 -18.20 -1.46
C ALA A 62 3.97 -16.80 -0.89
N TYR A 63 4.95 -16.69 0.01
CA TYR A 63 5.35 -15.42 0.62
C TYR A 63 5.92 -14.43 -0.40
N LEU A 64 6.77 -14.92 -1.31
CA LEU A 64 7.35 -14.10 -2.37
C LEU A 64 6.25 -13.51 -3.26
N THR A 65 5.31 -14.34 -3.73
CA THR A 65 4.21 -13.90 -4.60
C THR A 65 3.32 -12.88 -3.90
N VAL A 66 2.93 -13.12 -2.64
CA VAL A 66 2.07 -12.18 -1.90
C VAL A 66 2.77 -10.84 -1.71
N ALA A 67 4.02 -10.84 -1.24
CA ALA A 67 4.78 -9.60 -1.02
C ALA A 67 5.07 -8.85 -2.32
N PHE A 68 5.40 -9.57 -3.40
CA PHE A 68 5.65 -8.96 -4.71
C PHE A 68 4.39 -8.31 -5.28
N ILE A 69 3.25 -9.00 -5.22
CA ILE A 69 1.97 -8.46 -5.66
C ILE A 69 1.58 -7.26 -4.81
N ALA A 70 1.76 -7.32 -3.49
CA ALA A 70 1.53 -6.18 -2.60
C ALA A 70 2.35 -4.95 -3.01
N CYS A 71 3.65 -5.13 -3.26
CA CYS A 71 4.50 -4.04 -3.73
C CYS A 71 4.04 -3.48 -5.09
N GLY A 72 3.78 -4.38 -6.04
CA GLY A 72 3.41 -4.01 -7.41
C GLY A 72 2.09 -3.26 -7.49
N THR A 73 1.05 -3.72 -6.77
CA THR A 73 -0.23 -3.03 -6.73
C THR A 73 -0.14 -1.72 -5.94
N SER A 74 0.65 -1.66 -4.86
CA SER A 74 0.90 -0.42 -4.10
C SER A 74 1.64 0.66 -4.89
N LEU A 75 2.51 0.29 -5.83
CA LEU A 75 3.15 1.25 -6.74
C LEU A 75 2.13 1.93 -7.68
N ILE A 76 1.08 1.22 -8.07
CA ILE A 76 0.01 1.77 -8.91
C ILE A 76 -0.93 2.61 -8.05
N SER A 77 -1.46 2.01 -6.98
CA SER A 77 -2.37 2.64 -6.04
C SER A 77 -2.19 2.03 -4.67
N TRP A 78 -1.84 2.84 -3.66
CA TRP A 78 -1.67 2.37 -2.29
C TRP A 78 -2.95 1.72 -1.74
N ALA A 79 -4.12 2.24 -2.11
CA ALA A 79 -5.42 1.71 -1.70
C ALA A 79 -5.76 0.38 -2.39
N LEU A 80 -5.49 0.26 -3.70
CA LEU A 80 -5.60 -1.03 -4.39
C LEU A 80 -4.62 -2.03 -3.77
N GLY A 81 -3.40 -1.58 -3.48
CA GLY A 81 -2.35 -2.33 -2.79
C GLY A 81 -2.85 -3.04 -1.55
N LEU A 82 -3.42 -2.27 -0.62
CA LEU A 82 -4.00 -2.78 0.64
C LEU A 82 -5.03 -3.89 0.42
N VAL A 83 -5.99 -3.67 -0.48
CA VAL A 83 -7.11 -4.61 -0.64
C VAL A 83 -6.70 -5.82 -1.48
N ALA A 84 -6.04 -5.60 -2.62
CA ALA A 84 -5.62 -6.66 -3.52
C ALA A 84 -4.59 -7.60 -2.87
N SER A 85 -3.68 -7.08 -2.04
CA SER A 85 -2.70 -7.91 -1.34
C SER A 85 -3.35 -8.78 -0.25
N ALA A 86 -4.35 -8.26 0.47
CA ALA A 86 -5.12 -9.03 1.43
C ALA A 86 -5.92 -10.16 0.76
N VAL A 87 -6.56 -9.85 -0.39
CA VAL A 87 -7.23 -10.85 -1.22
C VAL A 87 -6.24 -11.89 -1.74
N MET A 88 -5.06 -11.46 -2.19
CA MET A 88 -3.99 -12.35 -2.62
C MET A 88 -3.51 -13.28 -1.50
N ALA A 89 -3.28 -12.77 -0.28
CA ALA A 89 -2.88 -13.58 0.87
C ALA A 89 -3.90 -14.70 1.17
N ARG A 90 -5.20 -14.37 1.16
CA ARG A 90 -6.28 -15.36 1.33
C ARG A 90 -6.32 -16.38 0.19
N THR A 91 -6.21 -15.91 -1.05
CA THR A 91 -6.27 -16.77 -2.25
C THR A 91 -5.08 -17.74 -2.29
N VAL A 92 -3.88 -17.24 -1.95
CA VAL A 92 -2.67 -18.07 -1.85
C VAL A 92 -2.76 -19.06 -0.70
N ALA A 93 -3.31 -18.67 0.45
CA ALA A 93 -3.53 -19.59 1.57
C ALA A 93 -4.47 -20.75 1.19
N SER A 94 -5.56 -20.45 0.47
CA SER A 94 -6.50 -21.45 -0.04
C SER A 94 -5.83 -22.40 -1.05
N VAL A 95 -5.09 -21.87 -2.03
CA VAL A 95 -4.36 -22.71 -3.00
C VAL A 95 -3.28 -23.56 -2.31
N ALA A 96 -2.58 -23.01 -1.32
CA ALA A 96 -1.58 -23.74 -0.56
C ALA A 96 -2.21 -24.87 0.25
N HIS A 97 -3.37 -24.63 0.88
CA HIS A 97 -4.14 -25.64 1.59
C HIS A 97 -4.58 -26.78 0.66
N GLU A 98 -5.18 -26.47 -0.49
CA GLU A 98 -5.57 -27.47 -1.51
C GLU A 98 -4.40 -28.33 -2.00
N ARG A 99 -3.18 -27.77 -2.00
CA ARG A 99 -1.95 -28.44 -2.44
C ARG A 99 -1.13 -29.06 -1.31
N ASN A 100 -1.63 -29.08 -0.08
CA ASN A 100 -0.91 -29.55 1.11
C ASN A 100 0.47 -28.86 1.30
N ILE A 101 0.57 -27.58 0.96
CA ILE A 101 1.78 -26.77 1.16
C ILE A 101 1.69 -26.11 2.54
N PRO A 102 2.61 -26.39 3.48
CA PRO A 102 2.57 -25.82 4.82
C PRO A 102 2.91 -24.32 4.78
N VAL A 103 1.88 -23.48 4.88
CA VAL A 103 2.01 -22.02 4.94
C VAL A 103 1.54 -21.48 6.28
N HIS A 104 2.35 -20.64 6.90
CA HIS A 104 1.97 -19.83 8.06
C HIS A 104 1.16 -18.61 7.59
N TYR A 105 -0.16 -18.66 7.76
CA TYR A 105 -1.09 -17.62 7.30
C TYR A 105 -0.78 -16.22 7.86
N PRO A 106 -0.43 -16.04 9.15
CA PRO A 106 -0.03 -14.71 9.66
C PRO A 106 1.14 -14.09 8.91
N LEU A 107 2.08 -14.90 8.39
CA LEU A 107 3.19 -14.40 7.59
C LEU A 107 2.72 -13.99 6.18
N LEU A 108 1.71 -14.64 5.60
CA LEU A 108 1.08 -14.16 4.35
C LEU A 108 0.41 -12.79 4.57
N VAL A 109 -0.26 -12.59 5.71
CA VAL A 109 -0.83 -11.29 6.09
C VAL A 109 0.28 -10.25 6.28
N ALA A 110 1.39 -10.60 6.93
CA ALA A 110 2.55 -9.73 7.06
C ALA A 110 3.18 -9.37 5.70
N CYS A 111 3.24 -10.31 4.76
CA CYS A 111 3.67 -10.05 3.38
C CYS A 111 2.76 -9.03 2.69
N ALA A 112 1.45 -9.20 2.83
CA ALA A 112 0.46 -8.31 2.24
C ALA A 112 0.52 -6.89 2.82
N TYR A 113 0.70 -6.78 4.14
CA TYR A 113 0.79 -5.49 4.83
C TYR A 113 2.13 -4.79 4.56
N SER A 114 3.25 -5.50 4.66
CA SER A 114 4.59 -4.92 4.47
C SER A 114 4.80 -4.34 3.07
N GLY A 115 4.20 -4.96 2.05
CA GLY A 115 4.31 -4.49 0.66
C GLY A 115 3.80 -3.07 0.44
N ILE A 116 2.99 -2.51 1.35
CA ILE A 116 2.57 -1.12 1.24
C ILE A 116 3.74 -0.15 1.30
N VAL A 117 4.85 -0.47 1.99
CA VAL A 117 5.96 0.46 2.26
C VAL A 117 6.50 1.17 1.00
N ILE A 118 6.42 0.50 -0.15
CA ILE A 118 6.90 1.03 -1.43
C ILE A 118 6.04 2.17 -2.00
N TRP A 119 4.80 2.35 -1.51
CA TRP A 119 3.79 3.22 -2.11
C TRP A 119 4.21 4.68 -2.26
N HIS A 120 5.10 5.16 -1.38
CA HIS A 120 5.65 6.51 -1.46
C HIS A 120 6.46 6.77 -2.74
N GLN A 121 6.96 5.72 -3.39
CA GLN A 121 7.64 5.79 -4.69
C GLN A 121 6.69 5.55 -5.87
N GLY A 122 5.40 5.33 -5.59
CA GLY A 122 4.38 4.98 -6.57
C GLY A 122 3.64 6.18 -7.15
N LEU A 123 2.78 5.89 -8.14
CA LEU A 123 1.97 6.88 -8.86
C LEU A 123 0.93 7.57 -7.98
N SER A 124 0.57 6.94 -6.85
CA SER A 124 -0.44 7.43 -5.90
C SER A 124 0.15 8.09 -4.65
N ALA A 125 1.44 8.45 -4.68
CA ALA A 125 2.11 9.11 -3.57
C ALA A 125 1.53 10.51 -3.32
N SER A 126 0.76 10.65 -2.25
CA SER A 126 -0.09 11.82 -2.00
C SER A 126 0.68 13.14 -1.96
N ILE A 127 1.82 13.19 -1.27
CA ILE A 127 2.62 14.41 -1.16
C ILE A 127 3.20 14.79 -2.52
N GLY A 128 3.77 13.84 -3.25
CA GLY A 128 4.38 14.07 -4.56
C GLY A 128 3.36 14.56 -5.60
N LEU A 129 2.13 14.04 -5.56
CA LEU A 129 1.04 14.51 -6.41
C LEU A 129 0.52 15.88 -5.98
N ALA A 130 0.37 16.12 -4.67
CA ALA A 130 -0.13 17.39 -4.15
C ALA A 130 0.76 18.57 -4.57
N ILE A 131 2.09 18.45 -4.42
CA ILE A 131 3.02 19.53 -4.80
C ILE A 131 3.27 19.65 -6.31
N ALA A 132 2.84 18.65 -7.09
CA ALA A 132 2.87 18.69 -8.56
C ALA A 132 1.60 19.34 -9.15
N THR A 133 0.59 19.63 -8.32
CA THR A 133 -0.72 20.14 -8.75
C THR A 133 -0.80 21.65 -8.53
N PRO A 134 -1.11 22.45 -9.55
CA PRO A 134 -1.33 23.89 -9.38
C PRO A 134 -2.43 24.20 -8.36
N GLY A 135 -2.25 25.26 -7.59
CA GLY A 135 -3.14 25.70 -6.51
C GLY A 135 -2.92 25.00 -5.18
N HIS A 136 -1.80 24.30 -4.97
CA HIS A 136 -1.52 23.67 -3.68
C HIS A 136 -1.06 24.69 -2.63
N PHE A 137 -1.31 24.38 -1.35
CA PHE A 137 -1.11 25.30 -0.21
C PHE A 137 0.33 25.79 0.04
N LEU A 138 1.33 25.24 -0.68
CA LEU A 138 2.74 25.63 -0.55
C LEU A 138 3.29 26.27 -1.83
N GLU A 139 2.47 26.49 -2.85
CA GLU A 139 2.95 26.91 -4.18
C GLU A 139 3.75 28.21 -4.12
N ASP A 140 3.33 29.19 -3.30
CA ASP A 140 4.05 30.46 -3.13
C ASP A 140 5.45 30.28 -2.49
N SER A 141 5.67 29.20 -1.75
CA SER A 141 6.93 28.93 -1.04
C SER A 141 7.89 28.03 -1.81
N ILE A 142 7.37 27.01 -2.51
CA ILE A 142 8.19 25.98 -3.17
C ILE A 142 7.96 25.90 -4.69
N GLY A 143 6.99 26.63 -5.22
CA GLY A 143 6.52 26.49 -6.61
C GLY A 143 5.89 25.12 -6.88
N ILE A 144 5.60 24.87 -8.16
CA ILE A 144 5.10 23.56 -8.59
C ILE A 144 6.29 22.61 -8.80
N VAL A 145 6.34 21.53 -8.01
CA VAL A 145 7.38 20.50 -8.11
C VAL A 145 6.86 19.32 -8.92
N ARG A 146 7.35 19.20 -10.16
CA ARG A 146 6.87 18.17 -11.10
C ARG A 146 7.23 16.75 -10.62
N THR A 147 6.42 15.77 -11.01
CA THR A 147 6.68 14.34 -10.71
C THR A 147 8.00 13.81 -11.26
N SER A 148 8.54 14.44 -12.32
CA SER A 148 9.90 14.15 -12.84
C SER A 148 11.02 14.48 -11.86
N GLN A 149 10.77 15.40 -10.92
CA GLN A 149 11.70 15.83 -9.89
C GLN A 149 11.48 15.12 -8.54
N THR A 150 10.44 14.28 -8.44
CA THR A 150 10.11 13.52 -7.23
C THR A 150 10.05 12.03 -7.53
N LEU A 151 8.92 11.55 -8.06
CA LEU A 151 8.62 10.14 -8.28
C LEU A 151 9.52 9.49 -9.32
N PHE A 152 9.83 10.20 -10.42
CA PHE A 152 10.61 9.66 -11.53
C PHE A 152 12.10 10.05 -11.47
N THR A 153 12.59 10.46 -10.30
CA THR A 153 14.02 10.62 -10.08
C THR A 153 14.70 9.26 -10.02
N SER A 154 15.97 9.19 -10.43
CA SER A 154 16.75 7.94 -10.36
C SER A 154 16.81 7.38 -8.93
N SER A 155 16.92 8.24 -7.91
CA SER A 155 16.93 7.83 -6.51
C SER A 155 15.61 7.19 -6.07
N SER A 156 14.46 7.76 -6.47
CA SER A 156 13.14 7.21 -6.20
C SER A 156 12.96 5.85 -6.89
N LEU A 157 13.28 5.77 -8.18
CA LEU A 157 13.15 4.54 -8.97
C LEU A 157 14.08 3.43 -8.47
N LEU A 158 15.31 3.75 -8.08
CA LEU A 158 16.24 2.79 -7.47
C LEU A 158 15.74 2.31 -6.11
N THR A 159 15.16 3.21 -5.30
CA THR A 159 14.56 2.84 -4.01
C THR A 159 13.35 1.92 -4.21
N ALA A 160 12.48 2.25 -5.16
CA ALA A 160 11.34 1.40 -5.53
C ALA A 160 11.82 0.02 -5.97
N LEU A 161 12.80 -0.05 -6.89
CA LEU A 161 13.36 -1.31 -7.37
C LEU A 161 14.01 -2.11 -6.23
N PHE A 162 14.77 -1.44 -5.35
CA PHE A 162 15.38 -2.07 -4.19
C PHE A 162 14.32 -2.70 -3.30
N ILE A 163 13.24 -1.99 -2.94
CA ILE A 163 12.16 -2.53 -2.10
C ILE A 163 11.43 -3.66 -2.84
N LEU A 164 11.09 -3.47 -4.11
CA LEU A 164 10.34 -4.43 -4.94
C LEU A 164 11.07 -5.78 -5.05
N VAL A 165 12.41 -5.77 -5.02
CA VAL A 165 13.22 -6.99 -5.06
C VAL A 165 13.50 -7.52 -3.66
N THR A 166 13.97 -6.67 -2.74
CA THR A 166 14.47 -7.13 -1.43
C THR A 166 13.37 -7.54 -0.47
N LEU A 167 12.24 -6.83 -0.44
CA LEU A 167 11.17 -7.13 0.51
C LEU A 167 10.53 -8.51 0.27
N PRO A 168 10.14 -8.90 -0.97
CA PRO A 168 9.62 -10.23 -1.21
C PRO A 168 10.62 -11.34 -0.90
N LEU A 169 11.90 -11.12 -1.21
CA LEU A 169 12.97 -12.06 -0.88
C LEU A 169 13.15 -12.20 0.63
N LEU A 170 13.14 -11.11 1.38
CA LEU A 170 13.22 -11.11 2.84
C LEU A 170 12.03 -11.87 3.44
N MET A 171 10.80 -11.53 3.04
CA MET A 171 9.59 -12.19 3.53
C MET A 171 9.60 -13.70 3.25
N SER A 172 10.09 -14.12 2.07
CA SER A 172 10.21 -15.55 1.75
C SER A 172 11.20 -16.31 2.63
N ARG A 173 12.20 -15.62 3.19
CA ARG A 173 13.20 -16.20 4.12
C ARG A 173 12.71 -16.27 5.56
N LEU A 174 11.70 -15.49 5.93
CA LEU A 174 11.06 -15.53 7.26
C LEU A 174 10.14 -16.74 7.46
N ARG A 175 10.03 -17.64 6.47
CA ARG A 175 9.26 -18.89 6.57
C ARG A 175 9.64 -19.64 7.86
N PRO A 176 8.68 -19.92 8.76
CA PRO A 176 8.93 -20.79 9.90
C PRO A 176 9.04 -22.26 9.48
N ALA A 177 9.56 -23.10 10.36
CA ALA A 177 9.54 -24.55 10.15
C ALA A 177 8.10 -25.08 10.06
N ASP A 178 7.89 -26.19 9.35
CA ASP A 178 6.55 -26.68 8.99
C ASP A 178 5.66 -26.97 10.20
N HIS A 179 6.24 -27.46 11.31
CA HIS A 179 5.52 -27.71 12.56
C HIS A 179 5.02 -26.42 13.27
N ALA A 180 5.58 -25.26 12.93
CA ALA A 180 5.20 -23.96 13.47
C ALA A 180 4.26 -23.17 12.53
N CYS A 181 3.90 -23.74 11.38
CA CYS A 181 2.94 -23.14 10.46
C CYS A 181 1.53 -23.17 11.07
N ARG A 182 0.88 -21.99 11.08
CA ARG A 182 -0.53 -21.86 11.44
C ARG A 182 -1.33 -21.71 10.14
N PRO A 183 -2.26 -22.62 9.83
CA PRO A 183 -3.02 -22.56 8.58
C PRO A 183 -4.01 -21.40 8.57
N LEU A 184 -4.74 -21.27 7.46
CA LEU A 184 -5.89 -20.38 7.37
C LEU A 184 -6.93 -20.79 8.45
N PRO A 185 -7.46 -19.86 9.26
CA PRO A 185 -8.57 -20.15 10.16
C PRO A 185 -9.81 -20.61 9.39
N ASP A 186 -10.60 -21.51 9.98
CA ASP A 186 -11.90 -21.94 9.43
C ASP A 186 -12.91 -20.78 9.31
#